data_AF-A0A6J7WBG7-F1
#
_entry.id   AF-A0A6J7WBG7-F1
#
_cell.length_a   1.000
_cell.length_b   1.000
_cell.length_c   1.000
_cell.angle_alpha   90.00
_cell.angle_beta   90.00
_cell.angle_gamma   90.00
#
_symmetry.space_group_name_H-M   'P 1'
#
loop_
_entity.id
_entity.type
_entity.pdbx_description
1 polymer ?
#
loop_
_entity_poly.entity_id
_entity_poly.type
_entity_poly.pdbx_seq_one_letter_code
_entity_poly.pdbx_strand_id
1 'polypeptide(L)'
;MARSCRAIFNEVQSKRRFACGGLYKFEEDEYRLSLMELELERIAAWKNNEEPASPLRHCTREDAYLWIRELPHGIAEQLGHVLPALDGLKWDGVPKVEIDRLKNKYSCLMDPFIDDCDAVMISLKSGIKAVYKGLRQRKSAVMDLTSCTSRLIDLILSDVRSALAESAKRKLIAADKGANP
;
A
#
# COMPACT_ATOMS: atom_id res chain seq x y z
N MET A 1 -11.66 -21.62 -7.66
CA MET A 1 -12.17 -20.35 -7.09
C MET A 1 -11.03 -19.35 -7.08
N ALA A 2 -11.26 -18.10 -7.48
CA ALA A 2 -10.29 -17.03 -7.22
C ALA A 2 -10.10 -16.91 -5.71
N ARG A 3 -8.84 -16.74 -5.27
CA ARG A 3 -8.48 -16.62 -3.87
C ARG A 3 -9.01 -15.30 -3.30
N SER A 4 -9.38 -15.25 -2.01
CA SER A 4 -9.81 -13.99 -1.38
C SER A 4 -8.64 -13.05 -1.10
N CYS A 5 -8.90 -11.75 -1.04
CA CYS A 5 -7.93 -10.74 -0.62
C CYS A 5 -7.43 -11.04 0.80
N ARG A 6 -8.33 -11.43 1.71
CA ARG A 6 -7.97 -11.90 3.05
C ARG A 6 -6.95 -13.04 3.05
N ALA A 7 -7.12 -14.03 2.16
CA ALA A 7 -6.20 -15.15 2.09
C ALA A 7 -4.83 -14.75 1.54
N ILE A 8 -4.76 -13.78 0.61
CA ILE A 8 -3.49 -13.23 0.11
C ILE A 8 -2.78 -12.44 1.22
N PHE A 9 -3.50 -11.52 1.87
CA PHE A 9 -3.01 -10.74 2.99
C PHE A 9 -2.38 -11.62 4.08
N ASN A 10 -3.10 -12.65 4.53
CA ASN A 10 -2.63 -13.56 5.58
C ASN A 10 -1.37 -14.34 5.15
N GLU A 11 -1.30 -14.79 3.90
CA GLU A 11 -0.11 -15.49 3.41
C GLU A 11 1.10 -14.55 3.38
N VAL A 12 0.95 -13.36 2.81
CA VAL A 12 2.04 -12.39 2.72
C VAL A 12 2.53 -12.02 4.12
N GLN A 13 1.61 -11.78 5.05
CA GLN A 13 1.94 -11.49 6.44
C GLN A 13 2.66 -12.64 7.14
N SER A 14 2.36 -13.90 6.78
CA SER A 14 3.04 -15.08 7.33
C SER A 14 4.47 -15.25 6.79
N LYS A 15 4.78 -14.71 5.60
CA LYS A 15 6.10 -14.74 4.98
C LYS A 15 7.00 -13.67 5.61
N ARG A 16 7.44 -13.91 6.85
CA ARG A 16 8.32 -13.02 7.63
C ARG A 16 9.77 -12.99 7.13
N ARG A 17 10.03 -12.49 5.91
CA ARG A 17 11.40 -12.36 5.40
C ARG A 17 11.59 -11.02 4.69
N PHE A 18 12.06 -10.02 5.43
CA PHE A 18 12.71 -8.86 4.84
C PHE A 18 14.22 -8.95 5.10
N ALA A 19 14.98 -8.92 4.00
CA ALA A 19 16.45 -8.87 4.01
C ALA A 19 16.98 -7.42 4.12
N CYS A 20 16.08 -6.43 4.16
CA CYS A 20 16.36 -5.01 4.17
C CYS A 20 15.58 -4.29 5.30
N GLY A 21 15.89 -3.00 5.49
CA GLY A 21 15.19 -2.11 6.42
C GLY A 21 13.69 -2.00 6.14
N GLY A 22 12.90 -1.76 7.19
CA GLY A 22 11.47 -1.56 7.10
C GLY A 22 11.08 -0.31 6.32
N LEU A 23 11.85 0.78 6.44
CA LEU A 23 11.60 2.03 5.71
C LEU A 23 11.57 1.81 4.20
N TYR A 24 12.59 1.13 3.66
CA TYR A 24 12.68 0.82 2.23
C TYR A 24 11.42 0.11 1.72
N LYS A 25 10.85 -0.79 2.53
CA LYS A 25 9.66 -1.53 2.13
C LYS A 25 8.41 -0.63 2.05
N PHE A 26 8.26 0.32 2.97
CA PHE A 26 7.17 1.29 2.89
C PHE A 26 7.30 2.23 1.70
N GLU A 27 8.52 2.68 1.37
CA GLU A 27 8.77 3.51 0.19
C GLU A 27 8.50 2.74 -1.11
N GLU A 28 8.83 1.44 -1.14
CA GLU A 28 8.47 0.58 -2.27
C GLU A 28 6.95 0.42 -2.42
N ASP A 29 6.23 0.21 -1.31
CA ASP A 29 4.77 0.04 -1.33
C ASP A 29 4.06 1.36 -1.70
N GLU A 30 4.51 2.51 -1.19
CA GLU A 30 4.08 3.86 -1.60
C GLU A 30 4.27 4.07 -3.11
N TYR A 31 5.47 3.78 -3.62
CA TYR A 31 5.77 3.89 -5.04
C TYR A 31 4.84 3.01 -5.89
N ARG A 32 4.65 1.74 -5.52
CA ARG A 32 3.76 0.82 -6.23
C ARG A 32 2.30 1.28 -6.23
N LEU A 33 1.79 1.82 -5.11
CA LEU A 33 0.43 2.38 -5.05
C LEU A 33 0.29 3.59 -5.96
N SER A 34 1.27 4.50 -5.97
CA SER A 34 1.26 5.66 -6.87
C SER A 34 1.20 5.24 -8.35
N LEU A 35 1.89 4.15 -8.71
CA LEU A 35 1.84 3.60 -10.06
C LEU A 35 0.46 3.02 -10.41
N MET A 36 -0.21 2.37 -9.45
CA MET A 36 -1.58 1.87 -9.63
C MET A 36 -2.56 3.02 -9.83
N GLU A 37 -2.47 4.09 -9.03
CA GLU A 37 -3.31 5.28 -9.19
C GLU A 37 -3.12 5.94 -10.56
N LEU A 38 -1.87 6.21 -10.94
CA LEU A 38 -1.55 6.81 -12.23
C LEU A 38 -2.06 5.97 -13.41
N GLU A 39 -1.94 4.65 -13.31
CA GLU A 39 -2.42 3.76 -14.37
C GLU A 39 -3.96 3.76 -14.45
N LEU A 40 -4.67 3.79 -13.31
CA LEU A 40 -6.13 3.96 -13.29
C LEU A 40 -6.56 5.29 -13.94
N GLU A 41 -5.82 6.37 -13.70
CA GLU A 41 -6.08 7.66 -14.34
C GLU A 41 -5.86 7.62 -15.86
N ARG A 42 -4.79 6.97 -16.32
CA ARG A 42 -4.54 6.78 -17.75
C ARG A 42 -5.65 5.95 -18.41
N ILE A 43 -6.11 4.88 -17.75
CA ILE A 43 -7.23 4.07 -18.25
C ILE A 43 -8.50 4.91 -18.31
N ALA A 44 -8.79 5.72 -17.28
CA ALA A 44 -9.96 6.60 -17.26
C ALA A 44 -9.93 7.62 -18.41
N ALA A 45 -8.79 8.29 -18.61
CA ALA A 45 -8.58 9.24 -19.71
C ALA A 45 -8.80 8.58 -21.08
N TRP A 46 -8.16 7.42 -21.31
CA TRP A 46 -8.37 6.66 -22.54
C TRP A 46 -9.84 6.30 -22.76
N LYS A 47 -10.57 5.88 -21.71
CA LYS A 47 -12.00 5.56 -21.83
C LYS A 47 -12.90 6.77 -22.09
N ASN A 48 -12.43 7.98 -21.80
CA ASN A 48 -13.08 9.25 -22.16
C ASN A 48 -12.71 9.73 -23.58
N ASN A 49 -11.90 8.98 -24.33
CA ASN A 49 -11.26 9.44 -25.57
C ASN A 49 -10.38 10.68 -25.37
N GLU A 50 -9.88 10.88 -24.15
CA GLU A 50 -8.85 11.86 -23.85
C GLU A 50 -7.49 11.26 -24.22
N GLU A 51 -6.58 12.08 -24.74
CA GLU A 51 -5.20 11.66 -24.95
C GLU A 51 -4.49 11.66 -23.59
N PRO A 52 -4.10 10.48 -23.06
CA PRO A 52 -3.41 10.46 -21.77
C PRO A 52 -2.02 11.09 -21.94
N ALA A 53 -1.54 11.77 -20.91
CA ALA A 53 -0.21 12.41 -20.92
C ALA A 53 0.95 11.42 -21.20
N SER A 54 0.69 10.12 -21.07
CA SER A 54 1.60 9.03 -21.43
C SER A 54 0.82 7.75 -21.73
N PRO A 55 1.39 6.80 -22.51
CA PRO A 55 0.76 5.51 -22.76
C PRO A 55 0.61 4.67 -21.47
N LEU A 56 -0.30 3.70 -21.53
CA LEU A 56 -0.44 2.66 -20.50
C LEU A 56 0.89 1.91 -20.33
N ARG A 57 1.24 1.58 -19.09
CA ARG A 57 2.54 0.98 -18.73
C ARG A 57 2.42 -0.41 -18.14
N HIS A 58 1.32 -0.72 -17.46
CA HIS A 58 1.13 -1.99 -16.76
C HIS A 58 0.12 -2.90 -17.46
N CYS A 59 -0.55 -2.37 -18.47
CA CYS A 59 -1.55 -3.06 -19.26
C CYS A 59 -1.57 -2.54 -20.71
N THR A 60 -2.10 -3.34 -21.61
CA THR A 60 -2.55 -2.93 -22.94
C THR A 60 -4.00 -2.45 -22.86
N ARG A 61 -4.50 -1.85 -23.95
CA ARG A 61 -5.91 -1.43 -24.01
C ARG A 61 -6.86 -2.62 -23.93
N GLU A 62 -6.41 -3.76 -24.46
CA GLU A 62 -7.14 -5.00 -24.58
C GLU A 62 -7.24 -5.73 -23.23
N ASP A 63 -6.21 -5.65 -22.39
CA ASP A 63 -6.14 -6.34 -21.09
C ASP A 63 -6.33 -5.41 -19.87
N ALA A 64 -6.55 -4.11 -20.05
CA ALA A 64 -6.80 -3.15 -18.96
C ALA A 64 -7.87 -3.63 -17.96
N TYR A 65 -8.88 -4.37 -18.43
CA TYR A 65 -9.90 -4.95 -17.56
C TYR A 65 -9.37 -6.06 -16.65
N LEU A 66 -8.43 -6.88 -17.13
CA LEU A 66 -7.78 -7.91 -16.33
C LEU A 66 -6.93 -7.25 -15.26
N TRP A 67 -6.16 -6.23 -15.66
CA TRP A 67 -5.34 -5.46 -14.74
C TRP A 67 -6.17 -4.82 -13.61
N ILE A 68 -7.28 -4.15 -13.94
CA ILE A 68 -8.20 -3.57 -12.93
C ILE A 68 -8.75 -4.64 -11.99
N ARG A 69 -9.07 -5.83 -12.49
CA ARG A 69 -9.63 -6.93 -11.69
C ARG A 69 -8.64 -7.50 -10.67
N GLU A 70 -7.35 -7.38 -10.92
CA GLU A 70 -6.31 -7.86 -10.02
C GLU A 70 -5.86 -6.80 -9.00
N LEU A 71 -6.27 -5.53 -9.14
CA LEU A 71 -5.90 -4.47 -8.20
C LEU A 71 -6.25 -4.78 -6.73
N PRO A 72 -7.45 -5.31 -6.39
CA PRO A 72 -7.74 -5.66 -5.00
C PRO A 72 -6.78 -6.71 -4.42
N HIS A 73 -6.27 -7.63 -5.25
CA HIS A 73 -5.26 -8.59 -4.82
C HIS A 73 -3.91 -7.89 -4.59
N GLY A 74 -3.49 -7.02 -5.51
CA GLY A 74 -2.26 -6.24 -5.36
C GLY A 74 -2.25 -5.37 -4.10
N ILE A 75 -3.39 -4.73 -3.80
CA ILE A 75 -3.57 -3.94 -2.57
C ILE A 75 -3.50 -4.84 -1.33
N ALA A 76 -4.18 -5.99 -1.33
CA ALA A 76 -4.13 -6.94 -0.21
C ALA A 76 -2.70 -7.48 0.03
N GLU A 77 -1.93 -7.70 -1.04
CA GLU A 77 -0.52 -8.06 -0.96
C GLU A 77 0.31 -6.95 -0.31
N GLN A 78 0.15 -5.70 -0.73
CA GLN A 78 0.84 -4.55 -0.13
C GLN A 78 0.52 -4.38 1.36
N LEU A 79 -0.77 -4.45 1.73
CA LEU A 79 -1.19 -4.39 3.13
C LEU A 79 -0.62 -5.56 3.94
N GLY A 80 -0.46 -6.73 3.33
CA GLY A 80 0.16 -7.89 3.97
C GLY A 80 1.63 -7.66 4.37
N HIS A 81 2.33 -6.74 3.71
CA HIS A 81 3.71 -6.39 4.04
C HIS A 81 3.85 -5.43 5.23
N VAL A 82 2.79 -4.73 5.63
CA VAL A 82 2.87 -3.63 6.62
C VAL A 82 3.42 -4.11 7.97
N LEU A 83 2.82 -5.11 8.61
CA LEU A 83 3.30 -5.55 9.94
C LEU A 83 4.71 -6.16 9.88
N PRO A 84 5.04 -7.01 8.90
CA PRO A 84 6.41 -7.48 8.77
C PRO A 84 7.40 -6.33 8.46
N ALA A 85 6.98 -5.26 7.78
CA ALA A 85 7.84 -4.11 7.47
C ALA A 85 8.11 -3.28 8.73
N LEU A 86 7.10 -3.12 9.59
CA LEU A 86 7.30 -2.55 10.93
C LEU A 86 8.31 -3.35 11.76
N ASP A 87 8.27 -4.68 11.71
CA ASP A 87 9.28 -5.54 12.35
C ASP A 87 10.69 -5.33 11.76
N GLY A 88 10.77 -4.96 10.48
CA GLY A 88 12.00 -4.62 9.77
C GLY A 88 12.67 -3.34 10.27
N LEU A 89 11.93 -2.42 10.91
CA LEU A 89 12.47 -1.15 11.43
C LEU A 89 13.54 -1.33 12.52
N LYS A 90 13.64 -2.53 13.11
CA LYS A 90 14.74 -2.87 14.02
C LYS A 90 16.09 -2.75 13.33
N TRP A 91 16.16 -3.04 12.03
CA TRP A 91 17.37 -2.90 11.21
C TRP A 91 17.67 -1.46 10.85
N ASP A 92 16.64 -0.60 10.87
CA ASP A 92 16.76 0.86 10.72
C ASP A 92 17.09 1.55 12.07
N GLY A 93 17.22 0.77 13.15
CA GLY A 93 17.59 1.27 14.46
C GLY A 93 16.44 1.85 15.29
N VAL A 94 15.19 1.54 14.94
CA VAL A 94 14.01 1.92 15.74
C VAL A 94 13.89 0.99 16.96
N PRO A 95 13.70 1.53 18.17
CA PRO A 95 13.49 0.72 19.38
C PRO A 95 12.25 -0.17 19.30
N LYS A 96 12.35 -1.37 19.86
CA LYS A 96 11.24 -2.35 19.89
C LYS A 96 9.93 -1.78 20.45
N VAL A 97 10.00 -0.97 21.50
CA VAL A 97 8.80 -0.33 22.09
C VAL A 97 8.03 0.53 21.09
N GLU A 98 8.74 1.20 20.19
CA GLU A 98 8.15 2.06 19.17
C GLU A 98 7.57 1.21 18.03
N ILE A 99 8.27 0.13 17.64
CA ILE A 99 7.76 -0.86 16.68
C ILE A 99 6.47 -1.48 17.19
N ASP A 100 6.43 -1.94 18.44
CA ASP A 100 5.24 -2.55 19.04
C ASP A 100 4.07 -1.55 19.11
N ARG A 101 4.35 -0.27 19.41
CA ARG A 101 3.36 0.82 19.37
C ARG A 101 2.74 0.98 17.98
N LEU A 102 3.57 1.06 16.94
CA LEU A 102 3.11 1.20 15.55
C LEU A 102 2.32 -0.04 15.11
N LYS A 103 2.78 -1.25 15.44
CA LYS A 103 2.07 -2.49 15.10
C LYS A 103 0.69 -2.55 15.73
N ASN A 104 0.57 -2.18 17.00
CA ASN A 104 -0.72 -2.13 17.68
C ASN A 104 -1.66 -1.10 17.02
N LYS A 105 -1.13 0.08 16.68
CA LYS A 105 -1.91 1.12 15.97
C LYS A 105 -2.48 0.62 14.64
N TYR A 106 -1.65 -0.01 13.80
CA TYR A 106 -2.03 -0.31 12.42
C TYR A 106 -2.63 -1.70 12.21
N SER A 107 -2.43 -2.65 13.13
CA SER A 107 -3.03 -3.99 13.02
C SER A 107 -4.55 -3.96 12.84
N CYS A 108 -5.26 -3.18 13.67
CA CYS A 108 -6.72 -3.05 13.59
C CYS A 108 -7.19 -2.16 12.42
N LEU A 109 -6.33 -1.24 11.94
CA LEU A 109 -6.71 -0.30 10.89
C LEU A 109 -6.75 -0.93 9.50
N MET A 110 -6.02 -2.04 9.28
CA MET A 110 -5.98 -2.69 7.97
C MET A 110 -7.19 -3.59 7.71
N ASP A 111 -7.84 -4.13 8.73
CA ASP A 111 -8.92 -5.11 8.56
C ASP A 111 -10.08 -4.61 7.69
N PRO A 112 -10.60 -3.38 7.88
CA PRO A 112 -11.64 -2.83 7.01
C PRO A 112 -11.20 -2.71 5.54
N PHE A 113 -9.94 -2.36 5.29
CA PHE A 113 -9.42 -2.24 3.92
C PHE A 113 -9.38 -3.58 3.20
N ILE A 114 -9.07 -4.66 3.92
CA ILE A 114 -9.08 -6.00 3.34
C ILE A 114 -10.51 -6.46 3.02
N ASP A 115 -11.47 -6.12 3.87
CA ASP A 115 -12.89 -6.39 3.58
C ASP A 115 -13.37 -5.58 2.37
N ASP A 116 -12.95 -4.31 2.26
CA ASP A 116 -13.21 -3.46 1.09
C ASP A 116 -12.58 -4.05 -0.18
N CYS A 117 -11.36 -4.61 -0.10
CA CYS A 117 -10.74 -5.31 -1.23
C CYS A 117 -11.61 -6.48 -1.71
N ASP A 118 -12.10 -7.32 -0.80
CA ASP A 118 -12.98 -8.46 -1.15
C ASP A 118 -14.32 -7.97 -1.74
N ALA A 119 -14.92 -6.93 -1.17
CA ALA A 119 -16.15 -6.32 -1.67
C ALA A 119 -15.98 -5.73 -3.07
N VAL A 120 -14.89 -4.98 -3.30
CA VAL A 120 -14.54 -4.43 -4.61
C VAL A 120 -14.33 -5.55 -5.61
N MET A 121 -13.58 -6.60 -5.26
CA MET A 121 -13.35 -7.75 -6.13
C MET A 121 -14.65 -8.45 -6.55
N ILE A 122 -15.61 -8.59 -5.63
CA ILE A 122 -16.95 -9.12 -5.94
C ILE A 122 -17.67 -8.18 -6.92
N SER A 123 -17.67 -6.87 -6.66
CA SER A 123 -18.33 -5.90 -7.55
C SER A 123 -17.72 -5.88 -8.95
N LEU A 124 -16.40 -6.06 -9.10
CA LEU A 124 -15.71 -6.12 -10.39
C LEU A 124 -16.11 -7.34 -11.22
N LYS A 125 -16.64 -8.41 -10.59
CA LYS A 125 -17.19 -9.57 -11.32
C LYS A 125 -18.53 -9.27 -11.99
N SER A 126 -19.25 -8.25 -11.56
CA SER A 126 -20.60 -7.93 -12.04
C SER A 126 -20.64 -7.28 -13.43
N GLY A 127 -19.49 -6.81 -13.95
CA GLY A 127 -19.33 -6.43 -15.35
C GLY A 127 -18.45 -5.21 -15.58
N ILE A 128 -17.47 -5.33 -16.46
CA ILE A 128 -16.47 -4.27 -16.70
C ILE A 128 -17.06 -2.96 -17.25
N LYS A 129 -18.21 -3.00 -17.94
CA LYS A 129 -18.86 -1.78 -18.45
C LYS A 129 -19.24 -0.81 -17.33
N ALA A 130 -19.73 -1.32 -16.20
CA ALA A 130 -20.06 -0.51 -15.04
C ALA A 130 -18.81 0.10 -14.40
N VAL A 131 -17.73 -0.69 -14.31
CA VAL A 131 -16.42 -0.25 -13.83
C VAL A 131 -15.87 0.89 -14.68
N TYR A 132 -15.85 0.72 -16.01
CA TYR A 132 -15.41 1.79 -16.91
C TYR A 132 -16.28 3.04 -16.81
N LYS A 133 -17.60 2.89 -16.64
CA LYS A 133 -18.48 4.04 -16.40
C LYS A 133 -18.10 4.78 -15.11
N GLY A 134 -17.81 4.05 -14.03
CA GLY A 134 -17.34 4.62 -12.76
C GLY A 134 -15.99 5.33 -12.91
N LEU A 135 -15.02 4.72 -13.61
CA LEU A 135 -13.71 5.31 -13.87
C LEU A 135 -13.82 6.64 -14.62
N ARG A 136 -14.64 6.70 -15.69
CA ARG A 136 -14.90 7.94 -16.44
C ARG A 136 -15.49 9.05 -15.59
N GLN A 137 -16.32 8.69 -14.62
CA GLN A 137 -16.97 9.63 -13.72
C GLN A 137 -16.13 9.95 -12.48
N ARG A 138 -14.93 9.37 -12.35
CA ARG A 138 -14.10 9.40 -11.13
C ARG A 138 -14.88 8.97 -9.87
N LYS A 139 -15.80 8.03 -10.05
CA LYS A 139 -16.68 7.44 -9.01
C LYS A 139 -16.59 5.93 -9.11
N SER A 140 -15.40 5.40 -8.81
CA SER A 140 -15.08 3.99 -9.00
C SER A 140 -14.57 3.42 -7.69
N ALA A 141 -15.22 2.36 -7.21
CA ALA A 141 -14.85 1.72 -5.96
C ALA A 141 -13.38 1.23 -5.96
N VAL A 142 -12.82 0.86 -7.12
CA VAL A 142 -11.40 0.52 -7.22
C VAL A 142 -10.49 1.75 -7.12
N MET A 143 -10.88 2.91 -7.65
CA MET A 143 -10.11 4.15 -7.47
C MET A 143 -10.16 4.61 -6.01
N ASP A 144 -11.33 4.54 -5.39
CA ASP A 144 -11.52 4.90 -3.99
C ASP A 144 -10.69 3.97 -3.09
N LEU A 145 -10.71 2.66 -3.34
CA LEU A 145 -9.89 1.68 -2.63
C LEU A 145 -8.39 1.97 -2.77
N THR A 146 -7.89 2.21 -3.99
CA THR A 146 -6.47 2.52 -4.21
C THR A 146 -6.10 3.83 -3.49
N SER A 147 -6.90 4.89 -3.61
CA SER A 147 -6.61 6.19 -2.99
C SER A 147 -6.65 6.15 -1.46
N CYS A 148 -7.63 5.46 -0.88
CA CYS A 148 -7.71 5.28 0.56
C CYS A 148 -6.52 4.46 1.07
N THR A 149 -6.10 3.42 0.34
CA THR A 149 -4.92 2.61 0.70
C THR A 149 -3.64 3.44 0.63
N SER A 150 -3.46 4.24 -0.44
CA SER A 150 -2.34 5.15 -0.61
C SER A 150 -2.20 6.09 0.60
N ARG A 151 -3.29 6.73 1.02
CA ARG A 151 -3.33 7.59 2.22
C ARG A 151 -2.98 6.84 3.52
N LEU A 152 -3.39 5.57 3.64
CA LEU A 152 -3.01 4.75 4.80
C LEU A 152 -1.50 4.49 4.82
N ILE A 153 -0.91 4.15 3.67
CA ILE A 153 0.55 3.96 3.56
C ILE A 153 1.30 5.27 3.83
N ASP A 154 0.84 6.41 3.30
CA ASP A 154 1.44 7.73 3.59
C ASP A 154 1.42 8.04 5.09
N LEU A 155 0.31 7.74 5.76
CA LEU A 155 0.17 7.91 7.21
C LEU A 155 1.16 7.02 7.97
N ILE A 156 1.31 5.75 7.56
CA ILE A 156 2.28 4.83 8.17
C ILE A 156 3.70 5.35 7.95
N LEU A 157 4.03 5.75 6.72
CA LEU A 157 5.35 6.23 6.34
C LEU A 157 5.72 7.50 7.11
N SER A 158 4.77 8.41 7.31
CA SER A 158 4.94 9.60 8.15
C SER A 158 5.32 9.23 9.59
N ASP A 159 4.55 8.32 10.21
CA ASP A 159 4.82 7.82 11.56
C ASP A 159 6.19 7.12 11.67
N VAL A 160 6.55 6.31 10.66
CA VAL A 160 7.85 5.63 10.58
C VAL A 160 9.00 6.62 10.49
N ARG A 161 8.88 7.64 9.63
CA ARG A 161 9.89 8.70 9.49
C ARG A 161 10.06 9.47 10.81
N SER A 162 8.96 9.76 11.52
CA SER A 162 9.02 10.36 12.86
C SER A 162 9.73 9.46 13.87
N ALA A 163 9.43 8.15 13.91
CA ALA A 163 10.09 7.20 14.80
C ALA A 163 11.60 7.10 14.54
N LEU A 164 12.02 7.14 13.28
CA LEU A 164 13.43 7.15 12.88
C LEU A 164 14.13 8.44 13.33
N ALA A 165 13.51 9.60 13.12
CA ALA A 165 14.05 10.89 13.53
C ALA A 165 14.26 10.96 15.06
N GLU A 166 13.29 10.50 15.84
CA GLU A 166 13.41 10.43 17.30
C GLU A 166 14.50 9.45 17.75
N SER A 167 14.63 8.32 17.07
CA SER A 167 15.69 7.33 17.34
C SER A 167 17.08 7.90 17.06
N ALA A 168 17.24 8.68 15.98
CA ALA A 168 18.48 9.37 15.66
C ALA A 168 18.83 10.44 16.71
N LYS A 169 17.87 11.27 17.13
CA LYS A 169 18.06 12.29 18.19
C LYS A 169 18.52 11.66 19.50
N ARG A 170 17.92 10.55 19.92
CA ARG A 170 18.29 9.84 21.16
C ARG A 170 19.74 9.32 21.11
N LYS A 171 20.19 8.82 19.95
CA LYS A 171 21.58 8.37 19.76
C LYS A 171 22.58 9.52 19.87
N LEU A 172 22.27 10.68 19.30
CA LEU A 172 23.12 11.88 19.41
C LEU A 172 23.27 12.35 20.86
N ILE A 173 22.15 12.48 21.58
CA ILE A 173 22.16 12.88 23.00
C ILE A 173 22.94 11.88 23.88
N ALA A 174 22.84 10.59 23.59
CA ALA A 174 23.59 9.56 24.31
C ALA A 174 25.09 9.63 24.04
N ALA A 175 25.49 9.94 22.79
CA ALA A 175 26.90 10.13 22.43
C ALA A 175 27.51 11.34 23.15
N ASP A 176 26.78 12.47 23.21
CA ASP A 176 27.24 13.68 23.90
C ASP A 176 27.41 13.46 25.41
N LYS A 177 26.54 12.65 26.03
CA LYS A 177 26.62 12.31 27.46
C LYS A 177 27.72 11.30 27.80
N GLY A 178 28.13 10.47 26.84
CA GLY A 178 29.24 9.51 26.99
C GLY A 178 30.63 10.11 26.71
N ALA A 179 30.69 11.34 26.19
CA ALA A 179 31.92 12.03 25.82
C ALA A 179 32.45 13.00 26.89
N ASN A 180 31.82 13.07 28.08
CA ASN A 180 32.28 13.92 29.18
C ASN A 180 33.05 13.07 30.21
N PRO A 181 34.40 13.12 30.23
CA PRO A 181 35.22 12.42 31.22
C PRO A 181 35.10 13.01 32.63
#